data_AF-A0A965Y590-F1
#
_entry.id   AF-A0A965Y590-F1
#
_cell.length_a   1.000
_cell.length_b   1.000
_cell.length_c   1.000
_cell.angle_alpha   90.00
_cell.angle_beta   90.00
_cell.angle_gamma   90.00
#
_symmetry.space_group_name_H-M   'P 1'
#
loop_
_entity.id
_entity.type
_entity.pdbx_description
1 polymer ?
#
loop_
_entity_poly.entity_id
_entity_poly.type
_entity_poly.pdbx_seq_one_letter_code
_entity_poly.pdbx_strand_id
1 'polypeptide(L)'
;LIPRAIRTSLCQSSTVAHLRGYLPVEVGSVMWYAMNVPGYSGYFPVYAGASSIPEEFQNVNSAYGQNSAWWTTRMLQKVTDLDHDLLFSILKGFWEANRTGIRVSAAGMENRALELLNKGTEEKKEGMKLIDRFTFSQARNVLHNTHVFLRKFQDKTGNAPVF
;
A
#
# COMPACT_ATOMS: atom_id res chain seq x y z
N LEU A 1 15.27 -21.11 24.40
CA LEU A 1 15.40 -20.01 23.40
C LEU A 1 14.01 -19.69 22.87
N ILE A 2 13.51 -18.48 23.08
CA ILE A 2 12.23 -18.04 22.49
C ILE A 2 12.56 -17.54 21.07
N PRO A 3 11.98 -18.11 20.01
CA PRO A 3 12.27 -17.69 18.64
C PRO A 3 11.72 -16.28 18.36
N ARG A 4 12.48 -15.46 17.63
CA ARG A 4 12.02 -14.15 17.15
C ARG A 4 11.12 -14.35 15.93
N ALA A 5 9.90 -13.82 15.99
CA ALA A 5 9.00 -13.84 14.84
C ALA A 5 9.53 -12.96 13.68
N ILE A 6 9.17 -13.32 12.44
CA ILE A 6 9.45 -12.48 11.25
C ILE A 6 8.57 -11.22 11.29
N ARG A 7 7.27 -11.40 11.53
CA ARG A 7 6.30 -10.31 11.72
C ARG A 7 6.51 -9.72 13.11
N THR A 8 7.14 -8.56 13.19
CA THR A 8 7.37 -7.85 14.46
C THR A 8 6.86 -6.42 14.38
N SER A 9 6.55 -5.84 15.54
CA SER A 9 6.16 -4.43 15.67
C SER A 9 7.29 -3.44 15.34
N LEU A 10 8.48 -3.92 15.00
CA LEU A 10 9.64 -3.12 14.62
C LEU A 10 9.77 -2.95 13.10
N CYS A 11 8.99 -3.69 12.30
CA CYS A 11 9.03 -3.58 10.84
C CYS A 11 8.58 -2.18 10.41
N GLN A 12 9.46 -1.47 9.71
CA GLN A 12 9.22 -0.10 9.24
C GLN A 12 8.50 -0.08 7.88
N SER A 13 8.79 -1.08 7.05
CA SER A 13 8.17 -1.33 5.78
C SER A 13 8.43 -2.78 5.39
N SER A 14 7.66 -3.25 4.42
CA SER A 14 7.92 -4.52 3.75
C SER A 14 7.71 -4.36 2.26
N THR A 15 8.59 -4.96 1.48
CA THR A 15 8.55 -4.88 0.03
C THR A 15 8.75 -6.23 -0.63
N VAL A 16 8.13 -6.41 -1.79
CA VAL A 16 8.36 -7.55 -2.68
C VAL A 16 8.56 -7.02 -4.10
N ALA A 17 9.75 -7.24 -4.65
CA ALA A 17 10.04 -6.88 -6.04
C ALA A 17 9.62 -8.02 -6.97
N HIS A 18 8.72 -7.72 -7.90
CA HIS A 18 8.26 -8.62 -8.94
C HIS A 18 8.76 -8.10 -10.29
N LEU A 19 9.78 -8.78 -10.83
CA LEU A 19 10.49 -8.35 -12.04
C LEU A 19 10.24 -9.34 -13.17
N ARG A 20 9.37 -8.96 -14.11
CA ARG A 20 8.99 -9.77 -15.28
C ARG A 20 9.79 -9.34 -16.51
N GLY A 21 10.96 -9.94 -16.70
CA GLY A 21 11.89 -9.59 -17.78
C GLY A 21 11.39 -9.81 -19.21
N TYR A 22 10.25 -10.49 -19.38
CA TYR A 22 9.59 -10.69 -20.67
C TYR A 22 8.59 -9.56 -21.03
N LEU A 23 8.46 -8.54 -20.18
CA LEU A 23 7.63 -7.36 -20.41
C LEU A 23 8.50 -6.08 -20.43
N PRO A 24 8.03 -4.99 -21.07
CA PRO A 24 8.64 -3.67 -20.92
C PRO A 24 8.77 -3.28 -19.45
N VAL A 25 9.85 -2.61 -19.07
CA VAL A 25 10.21 -2.33 -17.66
C VAL A 25 9.11 -1.57 -16.92
N GLU A 26 8.39 -0.70 -17.62
CA GLU A 26 7.36 0.18 -17.08
C GLU A 26 6.17 -0.60 -16.52
N VAL A 27 5.90 -1.79 -17.08
CA VAL A 27 4.82 -2.70 -16.68
C VAL A 27 5.38 -3.92 -15.95
N GLY A 28 6.50 -4.47 -16.43
CA GLY A 28 7.10 -5.71 -15.95
C GLY A 28 7.72 -5.62 -14.57
N SER A 29 8.17 -4.43 -14.17
CA SER A 29 8.84 -4.18 -12.89
C SER A 29 7.90 -3.52 -11.90
N VAL A 30 7.46 -4.29 -10.89
CA VAL A 30 6.52 -3.84 -9.86
C VAL A 30 7.09 -4.11 -8.47
N MET A 31 7.19 -3.08 -7.65
CA MET A 31 7.48 -3.21 -6.23
C MET A 31 6.16 -3.17 -5.45
N TRP A 32 5.79 -4.29 -4.84
CA TRP A 32 4.69 -4.30 -3.87
C TRP A 32 5.21 -3.71 -2.57
N TYR A 33 4.68 -2.57 -2.17
CA TYR A 33 5.09 -1.84 -1.00
C TYR A 33 4.00 -1.85 0.08
N ALA A 34 4.40 -2.10 1.32
CA ALA A 34 3.57 -1.92 2.51
C ALA A 34 4.33 -1.06 3.51
N MET A 35 3.66 -0.01 4.01
CA MET A 35 4.16 0.83 5.09
C MET A 35 3.99 0.09 6.42
N ASN A 36 4.98 0.08 7.31
CA ASN A 36 4.91 -0.71 8.56
C ASN A 36 4.67 -2.22 8.27
N VAL A 37 4.08 -2.95 9.21
CA VAL A 37 3.85 -4.39 9.09
C VAL A 37 2.65 -4.72 8.16
N PRO A 38 2.81 -5.56 7.11
CA PRO A 38 1.75 -5.87 6.12
C PRO A 38 0.46 -6.52 6.63
N GLY A 39 0.41 -6.92 7.91
CA GLY A 39 -0.83 -7.40 8.51
C GLY A 39 -1.72 -6.28 9.01
N TYR A 40 -1.13 -5.12 9.33
CA TYR A 40 -1.86 -3.92 9.74
C TYR A 40 -1.99 -2.92 8.59
N SER A 41 -1.16 -3.04 7.55
CA SER A 41 -1.19 -2.23 6.34
C SER A 41 -1.39 -3.07 5.09
N GLY A 42 -2.03 -2.49 4.08
CA GLY A 42 -2.16 -3.11 2.77
C GLY A 42 -0.90 -2.95 1.92
N TYR A 43 -0.59 -3.98 1.13
CA TYR A 43 0.34 -3.83 0.01
C TYR A 43 -0.33 -3.07 -1.14
N PHE A 44 0.38 -2.12 -1.75
CA PHE A 44 0.03 -1.54 -3.04
C PHE A 44 1.20 -1.65 -4.03
N PRO A 45 0.93 -1.71 -5.34
CA PRO A 45 1.95 -1.82 -6.36
C PRO A 45 2.53 -0.44 -6.71
N VAL A 46 3.86 -0.36 -6.71
CA VAL A 46 4.65 0.76 -7.23
C VAL A 46 5.33 0.29 -8.50
N TYR A 47 4.83 0.73 -9.65
CA TYR A 47 5.42 0.39 -10.95
C TYR A 47 6.64 1.24 -11.24
N ALA A 48 7.65 0.68 -11.90
CA ALA A 48 8.82 1.43 -12.35
C ALA A 48 8.46 2.55 -13.34
N GLY A 49 7.32 2.44 -14.04
CA GLY A 49 6.81 3.48 -14.92
C GLY A 49 6.07 4.63 -14.21
N ALA A 50 5.87 4.57 -12.90
CA ALA A 50 5.23 5.65 -12.14
C ALA A 50 6.24 6.77 -11.82
N SER A 51 5.77 8.01 -11.89
CA SER A 51 6.57 9.20 -11.62
C SER A 51 6.52 9.63 -10.15
N SER A 52 5.42 9.32 -9.46
CA SER A 52 5.20 9.76 -8.08
C SER A 52 4.28 8.82 -7.29
N ILE A 53 4.35 8.96 -5.97
CA ILE A 53 3.39 8.42 -5.00
C ILE A 53 2.84 9.59 -4.17
N PRO A 54 1.71 9.42 -3.46
CA PRO A 54 1.15 10.49 -2.64
C PRO A 54 2.16 11.01 -1.60
N GLU A 55 2.15 12.32 -1.36
CA GLU A 55 3.10 13.02 -0.49
C GLU A 55 3.11 12.46 0.93
N GLU A 56 1.98 11.93 1.40
CA GLU A 56 1.83 11.32 2.72
C GLU A 56 2.77 10.13 2.93
N PHE A 57 3.19 9.45 1.85
CA PHE A 57 4.16 8.35 1.88
C PHE A 57 5.62 8.84 1.80
N GLN A 58 5.85 10.11 1.46
CA GLN A 58 7.18 10.69 1.29
C GLN A 58 7.66 11.45 2.53
N ASN A 59 6.80 11.63 3.54
CA ASN A 59 7.15 12.34 4.77
C ASN A 59 8.11 11.51 5.64
N VAL A 60 9.37 11.93 5.70
CA VAL A 60 10.47 11.30 6.47
C VAL A 60 10.63 11.86 7.89
N ASN A 61 9.71 12.72 8.36
CA ASN A 61 9.83 13.34 9.67
C ASN A 61 9.59 12.33 10.81
N SER A 62 10.53 12.29 11.76
CA SER A 62 10.42 11.47 12.97
C SER A 62 9.46 12.04 14.01
N ALA A 63 9.04 13.30 13.87
CA ALA A 63 7.95 13.87 14.66
C ALA A 63 6.61 13.33 14.15
N TYR A 64 5.65 13.16 15.07
CA TYR A 64 4.30 12.78 14.71
C TYR A 64 3.71 13.80 13.71
N GLY A 65 3.10 13.28 12.65
CA GLY A 65 2.42 14.08 11.64
C GLY A 65 1.12 13.40 11.22
N GLN A 66 0.00 14.10 11.39
CA GLN A 66 -1.33 13.59 11.01
C GLN A 66 -1.42 13.29 9.49
N ASN A 67 -0.63 14.00 8.67
CA ASN A 67 -0.55 13.82 7.22
C ASN A 67 0.54 12.80 6.79
N SER A 68 1.09 12.00 7.71
CA SER A 68 2.07 10.96 7.40
C SER A 68 1.41 9.59 7.35
N ALA A 69 1.50 8.92 6.20
CA ALA A 69 1.02 7.56 6.02
C ALA A 69 1.69 6.57 6.99
N TRP A 70 2.96 6.81 7.35
CA TRP A 70 3.67 6.00 8.34
C TRP A 70 3.05 6.16 9.72
N TRP A 71 2.83 7.40 10.19
CA TRP A 71 2.21 7.64 11.49
C TRP A 71 0.77 7.12 11.56
N THR A 72 -0.03 7.31 10.50
CA THR A 72 -1.39 6.75 10.44
C THR A 72 -1.37 5.23 10.60
N THR A 73 -0.49 4.55 9.87
CA THR A 73 -0.37 3.09 9.92
C THR A 73 0.19 2.61 11.26
N ARG A 74 1.11 3.36 11.86
CA ARG A 74 1.66 3.07 13.18
C ARG A 74 0.59 3.17 14.26
N MET A 75 -0.29 4.16 14.18
CA MET A 75 -1.42 4.30 15.10
C MET A 75 -2.45 3.19 14.90
N LEU A 76 -2.76 2.83 13.64
CA LEU A 76 -3.65 1.71 13.37
C LEU A 76 -3.13 0.42 14.02
N GLN A 77 -1.82 0.15 13.90
CA GLN A 77 -1.20 -0.97 14.59
C GLN A 77 -1.40 -0.89 16.11
N LYS A 78 -1.07 0.24 16.74
CA LYS A 78 -1.21 0.41 18.19
C LYS A 78 -2.63 0.16 18.69
N VAL A 79 -3.63 0.68 17.98
CA VAL A 79 -5.04 0.49 18.35
C VAL A 79 -5.48 -0.95 18.11
N THR A 80 -5.05 -1.56 17.01
CA THR A 80 -5.33 -2.98 16.72
C THR A 80 -4.75 -3.90 17.80
N ASP A 81 -3.57 -3.58 18.33
CA ASP A 81 -2.88 -4.40 19.35
C ASP A 81 -3.59 -4.41 20.72
N LEU A 82 -4.56 -3.52 20.98
CA LEU A 82 -5.34 -3.50 22.23
C LEU A 82 -6.29 -4.69 22.35
N ASP A 83 -6.78 -5.18 21.21
CA ASP A 83 -7.60 -6.38 21.08
C ASP A 83 -7.13 -7.12 19.82
N HIS A 84 -5.87 -7.57 19.89
CA HIS A 84 -5.14 -8.10 18.74
C HIS A 84 -5.92 -9.22 18.06
N ASP A 85 -6.43 -10.21 18.79
CA ASP A 85 -7.03 -11.40 18.18
C ASP A 85 -8.26 -11.04 17.32
N LEU A 86 -9.13 -10.17 17.83
CA LEU A 86 -10.32 -9.74 17.09
C LEU A 86 -9.99 -8.74 15.98
N LEU A 87 -9.29 -7.66 16.31
CA LEU A 87 -9.07 -6.54 15.38
C LEU A 87 -8.08 -6.91 14.28
N PHE A 88 -7.02 -7.66 14.60
CA PHE A 88 -6.05 -8.11 13.61
C PHE A 88 -6.70 -9.08 12.61
N SER A 89 -7.57 -9.98 13.07
CA SER A 89 -8.27 -10.92 12.18
C SER A 89 -9.14 -10.18 11.15
N ILE A 90 -9.88 -9.16 11.59
CA ILE A 90 -10.70 -8.31 10.70
C ILE A 90 -9.82 -7.58 9.69
N LEU A 91 -8.76 -6.93 10.17
CA LEU A 91 -7.88 -6.11 9.36
C LEU A 91 -7.10 -6.94 8.33
N LYS A 92 -6.58 -8.09 8.75
CA LYS A 92 -5.90 -9.05 7.88
C LYS A 92 -6.82 -9.53 6.75
N GLY A 93 -8.05 -9.94 7.07
CA GLY A 93 -9.02 -10.40 6.07
C GLY A 93 -9.33 -9.31 5.03
N PHE A 94 -9.48 -8.06 5.47
CA PHE A 94 -9.66 -6.93 4.57
C PHE A 94 -8.45 -6.74 3.63
N TRP A 95 -7.22 -6.72 4.17
CA TRP A 95 -6.03 -6.49 3.34
C TRP A 95 -5.75 -7.64 2.36
N GLU A 96 -6.07 -8.88 2.72
CA GLU A 96 -5.99 -10.02 1.80
C GLU A 96 -6.96 -9.91 0.63
N ALA A 97 -8.21 -9.51 0.91
CA ALA A 97 -9.21 -9.24 -0.12
C ALA A 97 -8.83 -8.04 -0.99
N ASN A 98 -8.39 -6.93 -0.38
CA ASN A 98 -7.94 -5.73 -1.07
C ASN A 98 -6.79 -6.04 -2.03
N ARG A 99 -5.73 -6.73 -1.56
CA ARG A 99 -4.60 -7.15 -2.41
C ARG A 99 -5.04 -8.00 -3.60
N THR A 100 -6.03 -8.88 -3.40
CA THR A 100 -6.59 -9.70 -4.48
C THR A 100 -7.31 -8.83 -5.51
N GLY A 101 -8.13 -7.87 -5.05
CA GLY A 101 -8.78 -6.88 -5.91
C GLY A 101 -7.78 -6.05 -6.71
N ILE A 102 -6.73 -5.54 -6.05
CA ILE A 102 -5.66 -4.80 -6.72
C ILE A 102 -5.00 -5.64 -7.81
N ARG A 103 -4.75 -6.93 -7.56
CA ARG A 103 -4.13 -7.83 -8.56
C ARG A 103 -5.01 -7.99 -9.80
N VAL A 104 -6.33 -8.09 -9.63
CA VAL A 104 -7.28 -8.17 -10.74
C VAL A 104 -7.32 -6.85 -11.53
N SER A 105 -7.42 -5.71 -10.85
CA SER A 105 -7.40 -4.40 -11.50
C SER A 105 -6.06 -4.11 -12.19
N ALA A 106 -4.96 -4.56 -11.61
CA ALA A 106 -3.63 -4.46 -12.20
C ALA A 106 -3.57 -5.20 -13.53
N ALA A 107 -4.06 -6.44 -13.62
CA ALA A 107 -4.05 -7.21 -14.88
C ALA A 107 -4.75 -6.47 -16.02
N GLY A 108 -5.92 -5.86 -15.75
CA GLY A 108 -6.64 -5.04 -16.75
C GLY A 108 -5.86 -3.79 -17.16
N MET A 109 -5.29 -3.09 -16.19
CA MET A 109 -4.46 -1.91 -16.42
C MET A 109 -3.19 -2.25 -17.23
N GLU A 110 -2.48 -3.30 -16.84
CA GLU A 110 -1.25 -3.78 -17.48
C GLU A 110 -1.49 -4.14 -18.95
N ASN A 111 -2.55 -4.89 -19.25
CA ASN A 111 -2.91 -5.21 -20.64
C ASN A 111 -3.11 -3.94 -21.48
N ARG A 112 -3.85 -2.96 -20.94
CA ARG A 112 -4.08 -1.70 -21.63
C ARG A 112 -2.80 -0.88 -21.80
N ALA A 113 -1.93 -0.87 -20.79
CA ALA A 113 -0.64 -0.19 -20.87
C ALA A 113 0.25 -0.83 -21.95
N LEU A 114 0.32 -2.16 -22.02
CA LEU A 114 1.09 -2.88 -23.04
C LEU A 114 0.60 -2.58 -24.47
N GLU A 115 -0.72 -2.52 -24.69
CA GLU A 115 -1.29 -2.11 -25.98
C GLU A 115 -0.84 -0.70 -26.40
N LEU A 116 -0.78 0.23 -25.45
CA LEU A 116 -0.39 1.63 -25.69
C LEU A 116 1.12 1.77 -25.88
N LEU A 117 1.91 1.00 -25.15
CA LEU A 117 3.37 1.02 -25.25
C LEU A 117 3.90 0.47 -26.59
N ASN A 118 3.13 -0.41 -27.24
CA ASN A 118 3.47 -0.96 -28.56
C ASN A 118 3.09 -0.05 -29.74
N LYS A 119 2.50 1.13 -29.49
CA LYS A 119 2.05 2.08 -30.50
C LYS A 119 3.02 3.26 -30.66
N GLY A 120 2.53 4.38 -31.20
CA GLY A 120 3.28 5.60 -31.42
C GLY A 120 3.63 6.34 -30.13
N THR A 121 4.37 7.44 -30.28
CA THR A 121 4.92 8.23 -29.17
C THR A 121 3.83 8.81 -28.26
N GLU A 122 2.71 9.26 -28.82
CA GLU A 122 1.62 9.83 -28.02
C GLU A 122 0.87 8.76 -27.22
N GLU A 123 0.65 7.57 -27.81
CA GLU A 123 0.06 6.44 -27.10
C GLU A 123 0.96 5.93 -25.99
N LYS A 124 2.27 5.88 -26.21
CA LYS A 124 3.25 5.55 -25.15
C LYS A 124 3.10 6.48 -23.96
N LYS A 125 3.00 7.80 -24.18
CA LYS A 125 2.78 8.77 -23.10
C LYS A 125 1.49 8.50 -22.34
N GLU A 126 0.40 8.12 -23.02
CA GLU A 126 -0.86 7.77 -22.36
C GLU A 126 -0.76 6.46 -21.58
N GLY A 127 -0.01 5.48 -22.08
CA GLY A 127 0.31 4.25 -21.35
C GLY A 127 1.06 4.53 -20.05
N MET A 128 2.04 5.43 -20.09
CA MET A 128 2.77 5.87 -18.89
C MET A 128 1.86 6.59 -17.89
N LYS A 129 1.00 7.50 -18.35
CA LYS A 129 0.01 8.18 -17.49
C LYS A 129 -0.97 7.19 -16.86
N LEU A 130 -1.34 6.13 -17.57
CA LEU A 130 -2.20 5.08 -17.03
C LEU A 130 -1.52 4.36 -15.86
N ILE A 131 -0.26 3.95 -16.02
CA ILE A 131 0.54 3.28 -14.98
C ILE A 131 0.73 4.20 -13.76
N ASP A 132 1.04 5.47 -14.01
CA ASP A 132 1.22 6.50 -12.99
C ASP A 132 -0.07 6.73 -12.18
N ARG A 133 -1.20 6.99 -12.86
CA ARG A 133 -2.52 7.14 -12.21
C ARG A 133 -2.90 5.90 -11.41
N PHE A 134 -2.65 4.70 -11.95
CA PHE A 134 -2.95 3.46 -11.25
C PHE A 134 -2.14 3.35 -9.96
N THR A 135 -0.81 3.50 -10.04
CA THR A 135 0.08 3.46 -8.88
C THR A 135 -0.35 4.45 -7.80
N PHE A 136 -0.57 5.71 -8.18
CA PHE A 136 -1.00 6.76 -7.27
C PHE A 136 -2.36 6.44 -6.61
N SER A 137 -3.32 5.96 -7.40
CA SER A 137 -4.66 5.60 -6.93
C SER A 137 -4.64 4.44 -5.93
N GLN A 138 -3.79 3.43 -6.14
CA GLN A 138 -3.69 2.30 -5.22
C GLN A 138 -3.05 2.70 -3.90
N ALA A 139 -2.00 3.53 -3.93
CA ALA A 139 -1.39 4.10 -2.72
C ALA A 139 -2.41 4.93 -1.92
N ARG A 140 -3.19 5.80 -2.59
CA ARG A 140 -4.28 6.57 -1.98
C ARG A 140 -5.37 5.68 -1.41
N ASN A 141 -5.75 4.61 -2.12
CA ASN A 141 -6.77 3.67 -1.66
C ASN A 141 -6.34 2.96 -0.37
N VAL A 142 -5.10 2.49 -0.29
CA VAL A 142 -4.56 1.88 0.93
C VAL A 142 -4.59 2.88 2.08
N LEU A 143 -4.06 4.11 1.89
CA LEU A 143 -4.06 5.12 2.94
C LEU A 143 -5.47 5.50 3.41
N HIS A 144 -6.40 5.68 2.47
CA HIS A 144 -7.81 5.97 2.79
C HIS A 144 -8.41 4.87 3.69
N ASN A 145 -8.22 3.60 3.32
CA ASN A 145 -8.72 2.49 4.13
C ASN A 145 -8.02 2.40 5.50
N THR A 146 -6.72 2.71 5.58
CA THR A 146 -6.01 2.82 6.86
C THR A 146 -6.68 3.85 7.78
N HIS A 147 -7.05 5.03 7.27
CA HIS A 147 -7.79 6.03 8.05
C HIS A 147 -9.17 5.53 8.48
N VAL A 148 -9.91 4.85 7.59
CA VAL A 148 -11.23 4.29 7.90
C VAL A 148 -11.13 3.27 9.04
N PHE A 149 -10.17 2.34 8.98
CA PHE A 149 -9.98 1.35 10.04
C PHE A 149 -9.48 1.97 11.33
N LEU A 150 -8.55 2.93 11.26
CA LEU A 150 -8.04 3.62 12.43
C LEU A 150 -9.19 4.27 13.20
N ARG A 151 -10.06 5.02 12.52
CA ARG A 151 -11.23 5.66 13.13
C ARG A 151 -12.18 4.63 13.74
N LYS A 152 -12.57 3.61 12.96
CA LYS A 152 -13.47 2.54 13.43
C LYS A 152 -12.95 1.84 14.68
N PHE A 153 -11.64 1.58 14.74
CA PHE A 153 -11.05 0.88 15.87
C PHE A 153 -10.89 1.80 17.08
N GLN A 154 -10.57 3.07 16.89
CA GLN A 154 -10.56 4.07 17.97
C GLN A 154 -11.93 4.21 18.63
N ASP A 155 -13.00 4.33 17.81
CA ASP A 155 -14.38 4.42 18.28
C ASP A 155 -14.77 3.18 19.11
N LYS A 156 -14.28 2.00 18.70
CA LYS A 156 -14.55 0.73 19.39
C LYS A 156 -13.76 0.56 20.69
N THR A 157 -12.49 0.96 20.73
CA THR A 157 -11.63 0.75 21.90
C THR A 157 -11.75 1.87 22.94
N GLY A 158 -12.55 2.91 22.68
CA GLY A 158 -12.73 4.04 23.59
C GLY A 158 -11.47 4.89 23.77
N ASN A 159 -10.48 4.76 22.87
CA ASN A 159 -9.24 5.50 22.96
C ASN A 159 -9.44 6.94 22.47
N ALA A 160 -9.13 7.89 23.35
CA ALA A 160 -9.05 9.32 23.08
C ALA A 160 -8.07 9.63 21.93
N PRO A 161 -8.20 10.80 21.27
CA PRO A 161 -7.61 11.09 19.96
C PRO A 161 -6.09 10.92 19.95
N VAL A 162 -5.57 10.48 18.82
CA VAL A 162 -4.14 10.68 18.52
C VAL A 162 -4.02 12.15 18.14
N PHE A 163 -3.62 12.97 19.11
CA PHE A 163 -3.27 14.37 18.89
C PHE A 163 -1.97 14.48 18.10
#